data_AF-A0A923R7Q5-F1
#
_entry.id   AF-A0A923R7Q5-F1
#
_cell.length_a   1.000
_cell.length_b   1.000
_cell.length_c   1.000
_cell.angle_alpha   90.00
_cell.angle_beta   90.00
_cell.angle_gamma   90.00
#
_symmetry.space_group_name_H-M   'P 1'
#
loop_
_entity.id
_entity.type
_entity.pdbx_description
1 polymer ?
#
loop_
_entity_poly.entity_id
_entity_poly.type
_entity_poly.pdbx_seq_one_letter_code
_entity_poly.pdbx_strand_id
1 'polypeptide(L)'
;MVLRLLLLSLFLHSGTQTARAEVPDPRLKEAFYFLSQTKTGAAELARADALKIPILMGRVSRTDITATRFFQGDEESLKFKTEVVVAEGKDPVFQALDLAHELVHATQPKNNPFDPSLDLTTYLKRGIEGSGGEADAIAQECRVGQELIEGPAKSQLKVETVQLIVARCQFVWKTAEDEVKWRQSFYFLGQHYRDFLKSVTQMNLSEEKKEAWFKKVDTRSPMFASAVAHKPYPLALLEEYVDITTKICEKTKAARSGRVIATLALLTERCNSVGVSLIP
;
A
#
# COMPACT_ATOMS: atom_id res chain seq x y z
N MET A 1 0.25 -0.30 3.12
CA MET A 1 1.21 -0.99 2.20
C MET A 1 2.69 -0.71 2.54
N VAL A 2 3.60 -1.66 2.34
CA VAL A 2 5.07 -1.45 2.37
C VAL A 2 5.69 -2.04 1.10
N LEU A 3 6.24 -1.20 0.22
CA LEU A 3 6.93 -1.66 -0.98
C LEU A 3 8.44 -1.84 -0.69
N ARG A 4 8.95 -3.07 -0.84
CA ARG A 4 10.38 -3.39 -0.76
C ARG A 4 10.94 -3.60 -2.17
N LEU A 5 12.19 -3.21 -2.39
CA LEU A 5 12.86 -3.39 -3.69
C LEU A 5 13.98 -4.42 -3.60
N LEU A 6 13.96 -5.42 -4.48
CA LEU A 6 15.05 -6.39 -4.67
C LEU A 6 15.46 -6.38 -6.14
N LEU A 7 16.69 -5.93 -6.39
CA LEU A 7 17.37 -6.02 -7.68
C LEU A 7 18.36 -7.18 -7.60
N LEU A 8 18.03 -8.31 -8.24
CA LEU A 8 18.91 -9.47 -8.35
C LEU A 8 19.75 -9.36 -9.63
N SER A 9 21.06 -9.31 -9.47
CA SER A 9 22.02 -9.63 -10.54
C SER A 9 21.94 -11.13 -10.82
N LEU A 10 21.94 -11.51 -12.10
CA LEU A 10 21.87 -12.88 -12.61
C LEU A 10 22.61 -13.91 -11.72
N PHE A 11 21.84 -14.73 -11.00
CA PHE A 11 22.28 -16.05 -10.57
C PHE A 11 21.33 -17.07 -11.19
N LEU A 12 21.88 -17.92 -12.06
CA LEU A 12 21.26 -19.16 -12.48
C LEU A 12 21.07 -20.03 -11.23
N HIS A 13 19.85 -20.11 -10.72
CA HIS A 13 19.46 -21.13 -9.75
C HIS A 13 18.24 -21.87 -10.32
N SER A 14 18.52 -23.02 -10.93
CA SER A 14 17.54 -24.03 -11.27
C SER A 14 17.15 -24.78 -10.00
N GLY A 15 16.10 -24.30 -9.34
CA GLY A 15 15.47 -24.99 -8.22
C GLY A 15 13.95 -24.93 -8.39
N THR A 16 13.37 -25.94 -9.01
CA THR A 16 11.92 -26.14 -9.04
C THR A 16 11.45 -26.53 -7.64
N GLN A 17 11.12 -25.53 -6.81
CA GLN A 17 10.27 -25.76 -5.64
C GLN A 17 8.84 -25.92 -6.12
N THR A 18 8.33 -27.14 -6.03
CA THR A 18 6.91 -27.44 -6.15
C THR A 18 6.15 -26.68 -5.07
N ALA A 19 5.35 -25.69 -5.46
CA ALA A 19 4.47 -24.95 -4.58
C ALA A 19 3.46 -25.92 -3.95
N ARG A 20 3.67 -26.28 -2.69
CA ARG A 20 2.62 -26.84 -1.85
C ARG A 20 1.58 -25.73 -1.65
N ALA A 21 0.30 -26.06 -1.78
CA ALA A 21 -0.77 -25.20 -1.30
C ALA A 21 -0.51 -24.96 0.19
N GLU A 22 -0.13 -23.74 0.56
CA GLU A 22 0.06 -23.37 1.96
C GLU A 22 -1.31 -23.45 2.62
N VAL A 23 -1.45 -24.39 3.56
CA VAL A 23 -2.62 -24.44 4.44
C VAL A 23 -2.64 -23.12 5.20
N PRO A 24 -3.78 -22.38 5.25
CA PRO A 24 -3.87 -21.16 6.02
C PRO A 24 -3.35 -21.39 7.43
N ASP A 25 -2.56 -20.46 7.95
CA ASP A 25 -2.03 -20.55 9.32
C ASP A 25 -3.21 -20.90 10.25
N PRO A 26 -3.14 -22.01 11.02
CA PRO A 26 -4.26 -22.45 11.85
C PRO A 26 -4.76 -21.35 12.81
N ARG A 27 -3.90 -20.39 13.14
CA ARG A 27 -4.21 -19.22 13.97
C ARG A 27 -5.11 -18.20 13.29
N LEU A 28 -5.19 -18.21 11.95
CA LEU A 28 -6.07 -17.35 11.15
C LEU A 28 -7.40 -18.01 10.79
N LYS A 29 -7.64 -19.26 11.19
CA LYS A 29 -8.84 -20.02 10.81
C LYS A 29 -10.14 -19.25 11.10
N GLU A 30 -10.24 -18.61 12.26
CA GLU A 30 -11.42 -17.82 12.63
C GLU A 30 -11.54 -16.52 11.83
N ALA A 31 -10.43 -15.85 11.53
CA ALA A 31 -10.42 -14.66 10.67
C ALA A 31 -10.92 -15.01 9.25
N PHE A 32 -10.43 -16.10 8.66
CA PHE A 32 -10.90 -16.62 7.38
C PHE A 32 -12.38 -17.01 7.43
N TYR A 33 -12.81 -17.62 8.55
CA TYR A 33 -14.22 -17.93 8.76
C TYR A 33 -15.07 -16.65 8.68
N PHE A 34 -14.80 -15.63 9.50
CA PHE A 34 -15.58 -14.38 9.47
C PHE A 34 -15.54 -13.72 8.09
N LEU A 35 -14.38 -13.64 7.46
CA LEU A 35 -14.24 -13.03 6.15
C LEU A 35 -15.06 -13.77 5.08
N SER A 36 -15.09 -15.11 5.13
CA SER A 36 -15.89 -15.95 4.22
C SER A 36 -17.41 -15.82 4.42
N GLN A 37 -17.87 -15.35 5.58
CA GLN A 37 -19.30 -15.09 5.83
C GLN A 37 -19.80 -13.80 5.17
N THR A 38 -18.89 -12.99 4.63
CA THR A 38 -19.21 -11.74 3.94
C THR A 38 -19.07 -11.94 2.44
N LYS A 39 -19.97 -11.36 1.63
CA LYS A 39 -19.88 -11.42 0.17
C LYS A 39 -18.60 -10.75 -0.31
N THR A 40 -18.30 -9.60 0.26
CA THR A 40 -17.13 -8.79 -0.08
C THR A 40 -15.83 -9.49 0.30
N GLY A 41 -15.74 -10.02 1.51
CA GLY A 41 -14.57 -10.74 1.99
C GLY A 41 -14.32 -12.06 1.27
N ALA A 42 -15.38 -12.84 1.00
CA ALA A 42 -15.26 -14.07 0.21
C ALA A 42 -14.72 -13.80 -1.20
N ALA A 43 -15.12 -12.68 -1.82
CA ALA A 43 -14.60 -12.29 -3.13
C ALA A 43 -13.11 -11.90 -3.08
N GLU A 44 -12.65 -11.21 -2.03
CA GLU A 44 -11.22 -10.92 -1.85
C GLU A 44 -10.40 -12.19 -1.60
N LEU A 45 -10.91 -13.12 -0.78
CA LEU A 45 -10.26 -14.42 -0.55
C LEU A 45 -10.12 -15.22 -1.85
N ALA A 46 -11.16 -15.26 -2.67
CA ALA A 46 -11.11 -15.93 -3.98
C ALA A 46 -10.09 -15.28 -4.92
N ARG A 47 -9.99 -13.93 -4.92
CA ARG A 47 -8.95 -13.22 -5.69
C ARG A 47 -7.55 -13.54 -5.18
N ALA A 48 -7.36 -13.59 -3.86
CA ALA A 48 -6.08 -13.89 -3.24
C ALA A 48 -5.61 -15.31 -3.58
N ASP A 49 -6.52 -16.29 -3.54
CA ASP A 49 -6.26 -17.67 -3.92
C ASP A 49 -5.88 -17.80 -5.41
N ALA A 50 -6.64 -17.15 -6.30
CA ALA A 50 -6.34 -17.13 -7.73
C ALA A 50 -4.95 -16.53 -8.04
N LEU A 51 -4.52 -15.54 -7.25
CA LEU A 51 -3.20 -14.91 -7.35
C LEU A 51 -2.12 -15.61 -6.52
N LYS A 52 -2.46 -16.67 -5.78
CA LYS A 52 -1.57 -17.42 -4.88
C LYS A 52 -0.83 -16.51 -3.89
N ILE A 53 -1.54 -15.53 -3.32
CA ILE A 53 -0.98 -14.57 -2.37
C ILE A 53 -0.78 -15.28 -1.02
N PRO A 54 0.47 -15.38 -0.51
CA PRO A 54 0.72 -15.91 0.82
C PRO A 54 0.12 -14.99 1.89
N ILE A 55 -0.56 -15.59 2.85
CA ILE A 55 -1.16 -14.88 4.00
C ILE A 55 -0.50 -15.42 5.26
N LEU A 56 0.26 -14.55 5.92
CA LEU A 56 1.13 -14.85 7.05
C LEU A 56 0.66 -14.12 8.30
N MET A 57 1.17 -14.56 9.44
CA MET A 57 1.00 -13.86 10.73
C MET A 57 2.24 -13.05 11.08
N GLY A 58 2.06 -11.89 11.71
CA GLY A 58 3.16 -11.05 12.17
C GLY A 58 2.74 -9.98 13.16
N ARG A 59 3.64 -9.06 13.51
CA ARG A 59 3.38 -8.07 14.57
C ARG A 59 2.39 -6.97 14.17
N VAL A 60 2.32 -6.65 12.88
CA VAL A 60 1.47 -5.58 12.33
C VAL A 60 0.88 -6.07 11.02
N SER A 61 -0.39 -5.74 10.77
CA SER A 61 -1.05 -6.02 9.51
C SER A 61 -0.43 -5.13 8.42
N ARG A 62 -0.02 -5.74 7.32
CA ARG A 62 0.54 -5.04 6.17
C ARG A 62 0.59 -5.93 4.94
N THR A 63 0.60 -5.30 3.78
CA THR A 63 0.91 -5.92 2.51
C THR A 63 2.35 -5.56 2.12
N ASP A 64 3.19 -6.57 1.99
CA ASP A 64 4.56 -6.45 1.51
C ASP A 64 4.56 -6.76 0.00
N ILE A 65 5.01 -5.79 -0.81
CA ILE A 65 5.16 -5.98 -2.26
C ILE A 65 6.64 -5.85 -2.59
N THR A 66 7.14 -6.75 -3.42
CA THR A 66 8.50 -6.71 -3.95
C THR A 66 8.47 -6.63 -5.47
N ALA A 67 9.05 -5.58 -6.03
CA ALA A 67 9.21 -5.42 -7.48
C ALA A 67 10.64 -5.81 -7.89
N THR A 68 10.76 -6.71 -8.86
CA THR A 68 12.05 -7.17 -9.40
C THR A 68 12.07 -6.96 -10.92
N ARG A 69 13.07 -6.20 -11.40
CA ARG A 69 13.36 -6.04 -12.82
C ARG A 69 14.24 -7.18 -13.31
N PHE A 70 13.94 -7.65 -14.51
CA PHE A 70 14.75 -8.62 -15.23
C PHE A 70 15.11 -8.01 -16.58
N PHE A 71 16.37 -8.19 -16.97
CA PHE A 71 16.88 -7.77 -18.27
C PHE A 71 17.32 -9.00 -19.04
N GLN A 72 16.78 -9.15 -20.26
CA GLN A 72 17.21 -10.16 -21.22
C GLN A 72 17.59 -9.46 -22.53
N GLY A 73 18.89 -9.20 -22.71
CA GLY A 73 19.34 -8.34 -23.80
C GLY A 73 18.90 -6.90 -23.58
N ASP A 74 18.03 -6.40 -24.46
CA ASP A 74 17.41 -5.07 -24.37
C ASP A 74 15.95 -5.14 -23.89
N GLU A 75 15.41 -6.34 -23.69
CA GLU A 75 14.07 -6.52 -23.13
C GLU A 75 14.11 -6.38 -21.61
N GLU A 76 13.24 -5.52 -21.10
CA GLU A 76 12.98 -5.35 -19.69
C GLU A 76 11.64 -6.01 -19.33
N SER A 77 11.63 -6.83 -18.28
CA SER A 77 10.39 -7.34 -17.68
C SER A 77 10.36 -7.09 -16.18
N LEU A 78 9.15 -6.98 -15.64
CA LEU A 78 8.90 -6.71 -14.22
C LEU A 78 8.11 -7.85 -13.61
N LYS A 79 8.56 -8.36 -12.47
CA LYS A 79 7.78 -9.31 -11.67
C LYS A 79 7.51 -8.72 -10.29
N PHE A 80 6.32 -8.97 -9.80
CA PHE A 80 5.92 -8.62 -8.45
C PHE A 80 5.77 -9.90 -7.62
N LYS A 81 6.35 -9.89 -6.42
CA LYS A 81 6.02 -10.82 -5.35
C LYS A 81 5.19 -10.06 -4.33
N THR A 82 4.05 -10.59 -3.94
CA THR A 82 3.15 -9.97 -2.96
C THR A 82 2.88 -10.96 -1.85
N GLU A 83 2.95 -10.50 -0.61
CA GLU A 83 2.59 -11.27 0.58
C GLU A 83 1.79 -10.37 1.53
N VAL A 84 0.81 -10.97 2.22
CA VAL A 84 -0.02 -10.30 3.21
C VAL A 84 0.37 -10.81 4.58
N VAL A 85 0.57 -9.90 5.52
CA VAL A 85 0.84 -10.18 6.92
C VAL A 85 -0.35 -9.65 7.72
N VAL A 86 -0.90 -10.46 8.62
CA VAL A 86 -1.98 -10.08 9.54
C VAL A 86 -1.43 -10.03 10.96
N ALA A 87 -1.84 -9.02 11.73
CA ALA A 87 -1.39 -8.83 13.11
C ALA A 87 -1.80 -9.98 14.05
N GLU A 88 -0.85 -10.49 14.81
CA GLU A 88 -1.04 -11.45 15.89
C GLU A 88 -1.71 -10.81 17.11
N GLY A 89 -2.41 -11.62 17.90
CA GLY A 89 -2.98 -11.20 19.19
C GLY A 89 -4.20 -10.29 19.12
N LYS A 90 -4.72 -9.99 17.92
CA LYS A 90 -6.00 -9.31 17.73
C LYS A 90 -7.16 -10.30 17.83
N ASP A 91 -8.33 -9.80 18.22
CA ASP A 91 -9.58 -10.56 18.11
C ASP A 91 -9.79 -11.00 16.64
N PRO A 92 -10.23 -12.25 16.39
CA PRO A 92 -10.35 -12.79 15.04
C PRO A 92 -11.24 -11.96 14.10
N VAL A 93 -12.23 -11.24 14.63
CA VAL A 93 -13.08 -10.35 13.84
C VAL A 93 -12.26 -9.17 13.32
N PHE A 94 -11.40 -8.57 14.15
CA PHE A 94 -10.51 -7.50 13.69
C PHE A 94 -9.36 -8.00 12.82
N GLN A 95 -8.92 -9.25 13.00
CA GLN A 95 -8.01 -9.88 12.05
C GLN A 95 -8.67 -10.08 10.68
N ALA A 96 -9.96 -10.42 10.63
CA ALA A 96 -10.72 -10.54 9.38
C ALA A 96 -10.83 -9.18 8.67
N LEU A 97 -11.10 -8.10 9.41
CA LEU A 97 -11.17 -6.75 8.86
C LEU A 97 -9.80 -6.29 8.35
N ASP A 98 -8.74 -6.46 9.15
CA ASP A 98 -7.38 -6.14 8.70
C ASP A 98 -6.98 -6.99 7.49
N LEU A 99 -7.33 -8.28 7.44
CA LEU A 99 -7.08 -9.12 6.27
C LEU A 99 -7.85 -8.60 5.05
N ALA A 100 -9.11 -8.19 5.20
CA ALA A 100 -9.89 -7.59 4.10
C ALA A 100 -9.19 -6.35 3.54
N HIS A 101 -8.69 -5.48 4.43
CA HIS A 101 -7.92 -4.29 4.08
C HIS A 101 -6.67 -4.65 3.27
N GLU A 102 -5.84 -5.55 3.80
CA GLU A 102 -4.58 -5.92 3.17
C GLU A 102 -4.79 -6.65 1.83
N LEU A 103 -5.85 -7.47 1.71
CA LEU A 103 -6.18 -8.12 0.45
C LEU A 103 -6.52 -7.12 -0.66
N VAL A 104 -7.11 -5.96 -0.36
CA VAL A 104 -7.32 -4.90 -1.36
C VAL A 104 -5.98 -4.39 -1.90
N HIS A 105 -5.01 -4.11 -1.05
CA HIS A 105 -3.68 -3.76 -1.52
C HIS A 105 -3.05 -4.89 -2.34
N ALA A 106 -3.26 -6.14 -1.92
CA ALA A 106 -2.59 -7.31 -2.46
C ALA A 106 -3.17 -7.80 -3.79
N THR A 107 -4.46 -7.63 -4.06
CA THR A 107 -5.13 -8.15 -5.27
C THR A 107 -5.18 -7.14 -6.41
N GLN A 108 -4.99 -5.84 -6.14
CA GLN A 108 -5.11 -4.78 -7.15
C GLN A 108 -3.83 -4.59 -7.99
N PRO A 109 -3.92 -3.97 -9.18
CA PRO A 109 -2.76 -3.71 -10.03
C PRO A 109 -1.65 -2.95 -9.29
N LYS A 110 -0.40 -3.39 -9.46
CA LYS A 110 0.75 -2.77 -8.80
C LYS A 110 1.30 -1.62 -9.63
N ASN A 111 1.63 -0.51 -8.97
CA ASN A 111 2.41 0.54 -9.60
C ASN A 111 3.82 0.01 -9.91
N ASN A 112 4.32 0.26 -11.11
CA ASN A 112 5.71 0.01 -11.45
C ASN A 112 6.59 1.07 -10.77
N PRO A 113 7.37 0.74 -9.71
CA PRO A 113 8.19 1.74 -9.04
C PRO A 113 9.33 2.25 -9.91
N PHE A 114 9.63 1.58 -11.02
CA PHE A 114 10.66 1.94 -12.00
C PHE A 114 10.12 2.73 -13.19
N ASP A 115 8.81 2.97 -13.24
CA ASP A 115 8.22 3.86 -14.24
C ASP A 115 8.83 5.26 -14.07
N PRO A 116 9.52 5.78 -15.10
CA PRO A 116 10.15 7.09 -15.02
C PRO A 116 9.13 8.24 -14.94
N SER A 117 7.87 8.01 -15.31
CA SER A 117 6.78 8.98 -15.19
C SER A 117 6.14 9.02 -13.80
N LEU A 118 6.50 8.08 -12.91
CA LEU A 118 5.99 8.02 -11.54
C LEU A 118 6.64 9.10 -10.68
N ASP A 119 6.07 10.30 -10.71
CA ASP A 119 6.45 11.39 -9.83
C ASP A 119 5.79 11.32 -8.45
N LEU A 120 6.27 12.13 -7.50
CA LEU A 120 5.75 12.19 -6.13
C LEU A 120 4.23 12.40 -6.13
N THR A 121 3.75 13.33 -6.95
CA THR A 121 2.33 13.70 -6.97
C THR A 121 1.45 12.51 -7.35
N THR A 122 1.87 11.81 -8.39
CA THR A 122 1.21 10.61 -8.88
C THR A 122 1.32 9.48 -7.87
N TYR A 123 2.48 9.29 -7.23
CA TYR A 123 2.71 8.25 -6.23
C TYR A 123 1.76 8.41 -5.03
N LEU A 124 1.73 9.58 -4.39
CA LEU A 124 0.85 9.82 -3.24
C LEU A 124 -0.62 9.73 -3.63
N LYS A 125 -1.01 10.34 -4.77
CA LYS A 125 -2.41 10.28 -5.23
C LYS A 125 -2.84 8.83 -5.46
N ARG A 126 -2.03 8.01 -6.14
CA ARG A 126 -2.35 6.59 -6.35
C ARG A 126 -2.33 5.80 -5.05
N GLY A 127 -1.40 6.08 -4.14
CA GLY A 127 -1.33 5.42 -2.83
C GLY A 127 -2.56 5.68 -1.95
N ILE A 128 -3.16 6.87 -2.02
CA ILE A 128 -4.35 7.24 -1.25
C ILE A 128 -5.65 6.91 -2.00
N GLU A 129 -5.80 7.45 -3.22
CA GLU A 129 -7.07 7.48 -3.96
C GLU A 129 -7.16 6.41 -5.06
N GLY A 130 -6.04 5.79 -5.45
CA GLY A 130 -6.01 4.79 -6.52
C GLY A 130 -6.76 3.52 -6.15
N SER A 131 -7.08 2.70 -7.15
CA SER A 131 -7.55 1.33 -6.89
C SER A 131 -6.46 0.54 -6.18
N GLY A 132 -6.82 -0.10 -5.06
CA GLY A 132 -5.85 -0.70 -4.15
C GLY A 132 -5.12 0.29 -3.25
N GLY A 133 -5.47 1.59 -3.31
CA GLY A 133 -4.99 2.60 -2.37
C GLY A 133 -5.69 2.53 -1.02
N GLU A 134 -5.22 3.33 -0.08
CA GLU A 134 -5.66 3.27 1.33
C GLU A 134 -7.15 3.65 1.50
N ALA A 135 -7.69 4.55 0.68
CA ALA A 135 -9.11 4.86 0.70
C ALA A 135 -9.97 3.69 0.19
N ASP A 136 -9.52 3.01 -0.87
CA ASP A 136 -10.21 1.83 -1.41
C ASP A 136 -10.18 0.67 -0.38
N ALA A 137 -9.03 0.45 0.26
CA ALA A 137 -8.85 -0.55 1.29
C ALA A 137 -9.75 -0.30 2.52
N ILE A 138 -9.82 0.94 3.02
CA ILE A 138 -10.71 1.31 4.14
C ILE A 138 -12.19 1.18 3.76
N ALA A 139 -12.57 1.57 2.54
CA ALA A 139 -13.95 1.40 2.07
C ALA A 139 -14.36 -0.07 2.05
N GLN A 140 -13.49 -0.95 1.55
CA GLN A 140 -13.73 -2.38 1.49
C GLN A 140 -13.74 -3.04 2.88
N GLU A 141 -12.78 -2.70 3.74
CA GLU A 141 -12.72 -3.14 5.13
C GLU A 141 -14.04 -2.82 5.83
N CYS A 142 -14.52 -1.58 5.70
CA CYS A 142 -15.76 -1.17 6.31
C CYS A 142 -16.99 -1.82 5.67
N ARG A 143 -16.98 -2.11 4.37
CA ARG A 143 -18.05 -2.91 3.75
C ARG A 143 -18.12 -4.31 4.35
N VAL A 144 -16.97 -4.98 4.56
CA VAL A 144 -16.92 -6.27 5.27
C VAL A 144 -17.45 -6.13 6.70
N GLY A 145 -17.04 -5.07 7.42
CA GLY A 145 -17.55 -4.79 8.76
C GLY A 145 -19.07 -4.67 8.81
N GLN A 146 -19.67 -3.99 7.83
CA GLN A 146 -21.13 -3.84 7.73
C GLN A 146 -21.80 -5.20 7.50
N GLU A 147 -21.28 -5.97 6.54
CA GLU A 147 -21.78 -7.31 6.21
C GLU A 147 -21.70 -8.26 7.41
N LEU A 148 -20.69 -8.14 8.28
CA LEU A 148 -20.60 -8.93 9.52
C LEU A 148 -21.69 -8.59 10.53
N ILE A 149 -22.01 -7.30 10.72
CA ILE A 149 -22.97 -6.84 11.75
C ILE A 149 -24.44 -6.91 11.28
N GLU A 150 -24.67 -6.99 9.98
CA GLU A 150 -26.00 -7.12 9.36
C GLU A 150 -26.28 -8.54 8.87
N GLY A 151 -25.24 -9.35 8.63
CA GLY A 151 -25.33 -10.66 8.01
C GLY A 151 -25.40 -11.85 8.98
N PRO A 152 -25.26 -13.08 8.46
CA PRO A 152 -25.41 -14.32 9.23
C PRO A 152 -24.42 -14.47 10.39
N ALA A 153 -23.23 -13.89 10.27
CA ALA A 153 -22.18 -13.96 11.29
C ALA A 153 -22.51 -13.13 12.55
N LYS A 154 -23.50 -12.23 12.49
CA LYS A 154 -23.86 -11.33 13.60
C LYS A 154 -24.12 -12.07 14.91
N SER A 155 -24.75 -13.24 14.86
CA SER A 155 -25.09 -14.04 16.05
C SER A 155 -23.86 -14.55 16.83
N GLN A 156 -22.68 -14.52 16.21
CA GLN A 156 -21.41 -14.93 16.80
C GLN A 156 -20.60 -13.74 17.32
N LEU A 157 -21.05 -12.51 17.06
CA LEU A 157 -20.37 -11.30 17.50
C LEU A 157 -20.85 -10.91 18.89
N LYS A 158 -19.90 -10.52 19.74
CA LYS A 158 -20.19 -9.85 21.01
C LYS A 158 -20.72 -8.43 20.73
N VAL A 159 -21.54 -7.90 21.64
CA VAL A 159 -22.11 -6.55 21.51
C VAL A 159 -20.99 -5.50 21.45
N GLU A 160 -19.93 -5.68 22.24
CA GLU A 160 -18.77 -4.80 22.28
C GLU A 160 -18.01 -4.82 20.94
N THR A 161 -17.89 -6.00 20.32
CA THR A 161 -17.28 -6.14 18.99
C THR A 161 -18.08 -5.37 17.94
N VAL A 162 -19.41 -5.48 17.95
CA VAL A 162 -20.28 -4.73 17.03
C VAL A 162 -20.10 -3.22 17.22
N GLN A 163 -20.10 -2.74 18.47
CA GLN A 163 -19.89 -1.32 18.78
C GLN A 163 -18.53 -0.80 18.29
N LEU A 164 -17.47 -1.59 18.44
CA LEU A 164 -16.14 -1.24 17.98
C LEU A 164 -16.05 -1.20 16.44
N ILE A 165 -16.70 -2.13 15.72
CA ILE A 165 -16.77 -2.07 14.25
C ILE A 165 -17.51 -0.81 13.81
N VAL A 166 -18.66 -0.50 14.44
CA VAL A 166 -19.42 0.73 14.15
C VAL A 166 -18.54 1.96 14.41
N ALA A 167 -17.84 2.02 15.54
CA ALA A 167 -16.98 3.15 15.87
C ALA A 167 -15.83 3.33 14.85
N ARG A 168 -15.25 2.24 14.35
CA ARG A 168 -14.19 2.24 13.33
C ARG A 168 -14.71 2.72 11.97
N CYS A 169 -15.93 2.35 11.59
CA CYS A 169 -16.46 2.55 10.24
C CYS A 169 -17.58 3.59 10.08
N GLN A 170 -18.04 4.21 11.18
CA GLN A 170 -19.10 5.22 11.17
C GLN A 170 -18.85 6.42 10.24
N PHE A 171 -17.58 6.72 9.92
CA PHE A 171 -17.23 7.81 9.01
C PHE A 171 -17.32 7.40 7.53
N VAL A 172 -17.26 6.10 7.24
CA VAL A 172 -17.27 5.52 5.90
C VAL A 172 -18.70 5.15 5.47
N TRP A 173 -19.53 4.64 6.38
CA TRP A 173 -20.92 4.21 6.09
C TRP A 173 -21.94 5.35 5.94
N LYS A 174 -21.51 6.48 5.41
CA LYS A 174 -22.35 7.67 5.25
C LYS A 174 -22.77 7.86 3.79
N THR A 175 -23.41 8.99 3.49
CA THR A 175 -23.91 9.30 2.15
C THR A 175 -22.76 9.50 1.15
N ALA A 176 -23.08 9.54 -0.15
CA ALA A 176 -22.10 9.82 -1.20
C ALA A 176 -21.40 11.18 -1.01
N GLU A 177 -22.09 12.19 -0.48
CA GLU A 177 -21.50 13.49 -0.15
C GLU A 177 -20.48 13.39 0.99
N ASP A 178 -20.69 12.48 1.93
CA ASP A 178 -19.74 12.20 3.01
C ASP A 178 -18.55 11.37 2.52
N GLU A 179 -18.68 10.66 1.38
CA GLU A 179 -17.56 9.96 0.75
C GLU A 179 -16.41 10.92 0.41
N VAL A 180 -16.74 12.05 -0.20
CA VAL A 180 -15.77 13.09 -0.53
C VAL A 180 -15.09 13.62 0.74
N LYS A 181 -15.86 13.80 1.82
CA LYS A 181 -15.34 14.36 3.08
C LYS A 181 -14.39 13.41 3.79
N TRP A 182 -14.72 12.13 3.93
CA TRP A 182 -13.82 11.19 4.62
C TRP A 182 -12.59 10.88 3.75
N ARG A 183 -12.72 10.82 2.42
CA ARG A 183 -11.55 10.71 1.53
C ARG A 183 -10.62 11.92 1.65
N GLN A 184 -11.15 13.13 1.78
CA GLN A 184 -10.34 14.32 2.03
C GLN A 184 -9.55 14.25 3.35
N SER A 185 -10.06 13.51 4.35
CA SER A 185 -9.40 13.40 5.66
C SER A 185 -8.10 12.60 5.67
N PHE A 186 -7.78 11.85 4.61
CA PHE A 186 -6.44 11.28 4.42
C PHE A 186 -5.36 12.36 4.32
N TYR A 187 -5.72 13.57 3.89
CA TYR A 187 -4.79 14.68 3.72
C TYR A 187 -4.59 15.53 4.98
N PHE A 188 -5.19 15.13 6.10
CA PHE A 188 -5.05 15.83 7.37
C PHE A 188 -3.74 15.42 8.05
N LEU A 189 -2.85 16.38 8.29
CA LEU A 189 -1.50 16.11 8.81
C LEU A 189 -1.34 16.43 10.29
N GLY A 190 -2.21 17.28 10.86
CA GLY A 190 -2.12 17.69 12.26
C GLY A 190 -0.74 18.27 12.59
N GLN A 191 -0.16 17.75 13.68
CA GLN A 191 1.18 18.12 14.13
C GLN A 191 2.29 17.83 13.10
N HIS A 192 2.07 16.92 12.15
CA HIS A 192 3.04 16.55 11.11
C HIS A 192 3.06 17.51 9.92
N TYR A 193 2.18 18.52 9.90
CA TYR A 193 2.08 19.45 8.78
C TYR A 193 3.41 20.16 8.48
N ARG A 194 4.11 20.64 9.52
CA ARG A 194 5.42 21.32 9.35
C ARG A 194 6.49 20.38 8.80
N ASP A 195 6.54 19.15 9.28
CA ASP A 195 7.52 18.15 8.84
C ASP A 195 7.29 17.77 7.38
N PHE A 196 6.03 17.62 6.98
CA PHE A 196 5.64 17.38 5.60
C PHE A 196 6.06 18.53 4.69
N LEU A 197 5.73 19.78 5.05
CA LEU A 197 6.12 20.96 4.27
C LEU A 197 7.63 21.08 4.12
N LYS A 198 8.37 20.87 5.21
CA LYS A 198 9.84 20.88 5.19
C LYS A 198 10.37 19.84 4.21
N SER A 199 9.85 18.62 4.27
CA SER A 199 10.26 17.52 3.41
C SER A 199 9.98 17.82 1.93
N VAL A 200 8.77 18.28 1.59
CA VAL A 200 8.41 18.67 0.22
C VAL A 200 9.25 19.85 -0.29
N THR A 201 9.55 20.83 0.56
CA THR A 201 10.33 22.02 0.18
C THR A 201 11.79 21.66 -0.11
N GLN A 202 12.33 20.65 0.58
CA GLN A 202 13.69 20.15 0.35
C GLN A 202 13.81 19.32 -0.93
N MET A 203 12.69 18.92 -1.55
CA MET A 203 12.70 18.23 -2.82
C MET A 203 12.85 19.21 -3.99
N ASN A 204 13.58 18.77 -5.02
CA ASN A 204 13.76 19.56 -6.24
C ASN A 204 12.55 19.40 -7.19
N LEU A 205 11.39 19.85 -6.74
CA LEU A 205 10.13 19.89 -7.50
C LEU A 205 9.88 21.29 -8.07
N SER A 206 9.11 21.39 -9.15
CA SER A 206 8.62 22.68 -9.63
C SER A 206 7.67 23.33 -8.61
N GLU A 207 7.64 24.66 -8.56
CA GLU A 207 6.76 25.41 -7.65
C GLU A 207 5.28 25.07 -7.88
N GLU A 208 4.87 24.83 -9.12
CA GLU A 208 3.53 24.35 -9.45
C GLU A 208 3.20 23.02 -8.76
N LYS A 209 4.12 22.05 -8.78
CA LYS A 209 3.94 20.75 -8.11
C LYS A 209 3.89 20.89 -6.60
N LYS A 210 4.69 21.79 -6.00
CA LYS A 210 4.65 22.08 -4.56
C LYS A 210 3.32 22.71 -4.14
N GLU A 211 2.88 23.72 -4.88
CA GLU A 211 1.63 24.45 -4.60
C GLU A 211 0.39 23.54 -4.73
N ALA A 212 0.38 22.63 -5.71
CA ALA A 212 -0.69 21.63 -5.85
C ALA A 212 -0.83 20.76 -4.58
N TRP A 213 0.28 20.44 -3.90
CA TRP A 213 0.26 19.70 -2.65
C TRP A 213 -0.21 20.55 -1.48
N PHE A 214 0.26 21.79 -1.37
CA PHE A 214 -0.14 22.71 -0.31
C PHE A 214 -1.65 22.98 -0.30
N LYS A 215 -2.31 22.94 -1.47
CA LYS A 215 -3.77 23.05 -1.58
C LYS A 215 -4.53 21.81 -1.12
N LYS A 216 -3.91 20.64 -1.13
CA LYS A 216 -4.56 19.38 -0.76
C LYS A 216 -4.44 19.04 0.72
N VAL A 217 -3.29 19.33 1.33
CA VAL A 217 -3.01 18.98 2.73
C VAL A 217 -3.57 19.99 3.71
N ASP A 218 -3.90 19.52 4.91
CA ASP A 218 -4.61 20.31 5.92
C ASP A 218 -3.95 20.16 7.31
N THR A 219 -4.09 21.18 8.15
CA THR A 219 -3.54 21.22 9.52
C THR A 219 -4.43 20.54 10.56
N ARG A 220 -5.65 20.12 10.21
CA ARG A 220 -6.53 19.31 11.06
C ARG A 220 -5.86 18.00 11.47
N SER A 221 -6.27 17.45 12.61
CA SER A 221 -5.77 16.16 13.11
C SER A 221 -6.08 15.03 12.13
N PRO A 222 -5.12 14.10 11.91
CA PRO A 222 -5.31 12.96 11.02
C PRO A 222 -6.45 12.06 11.53
N MET A 223 -7.39 11.73 10.64
CA MET A 223 -8.38 10.68 10.90
C MET A 223 -7.82 9.30 10.56
N PHE A 224 -6.94 9.24 9.57
CA PHE A 224 -6.34 8.02 9.06
C PHE A 224 -4.81 8.12 9.11
N ALA A 225 -4.17 7.05 9.54
CA ALA A 225 -2.72 6.98 9.67
C ALA A 225 -2.22 5.58 9.32
N SER A 226 -1.01 5.51 8.78
CA SER A 226 -0.34 4.25 8.50
C SER A 226 -0.04 3.50 9.80
N ALA A 227 -0.53 2.27 9.90
CA ALA A 227 -0.24 1.39 11.03
C ALA A 227 1.24 1.02 11.14
N VAL A 228 1.97 1.03 10.02
CA VAL A 228 3.40 0.68 9.99
C VAL A 228 4.29 1.89 10.30
N ALA A 229 4.00 3.03 9.68
CA ALA A 229 4.83 4.23 9.84
C ALA A 229 4.45 5.07 11.08
N HIS A 230 3.28 4.82 11.67
CA HIS A 230 2.72 5.59 12.79
C HIS A 230 2.61 7.09 12.48
N LYS A 231 2.26 7.43 11.24
CA LYS A 231 2.16 8.80 10.70
C LYS A 231 0.98 8.91 9.73
N PRO A 232 0.46 10.12 9.48
CA PRO A 232 -0.56 10.35 8.45
C PRO A 232 -0.07 9.90 7.07
N TYR A 233 -1.00 9.44 6.24
CA TYR A 233 -0.67 8.83 4.95
C TYR A 233 0.17 9.68 4.00
N PRO A 234 -0.07 11.00 3.81
CA PRO A 234 0.74 11.79 2.89
C PRO A 234 2.22 11.83 3.31
N LEU A 235 2.49 11.92 4.62
CA LEU A 235 3.86 11.90 5.13
C LEU A 235 4.48 10.49 5.02
N ALA A 236 3.73 9.44 5.38
CA ALA A 236 4.22 8.07 5.26
C ALA A 236 4.57 7.69 3.81
N LEU A 237 3.70 8.04 2.86
CA LEU A 237 3.91 7.78 1.42
C LEU A 237 5.02 8.65 0.82
N LEU A 238 5.20 9.88 1.32
CA LEU A 238 6.33 10.73 0.94
C LEU A 238 7.65 10.09 1.34
N GLU A 239 7.78 9.65 2.59
CA GLU A 239 8.98 8.97 3.09
C GLU A 239 9.25 7.68 2.32
N GLU A 240 8.21 6.89 2.04
CA GLU A 240 8.31 5.67 1.22
C GLU A 240 8.78 5.99 -0.21
N TYR A 241 8.21 7.01 -0.86
CA TYR A 241 8.60 7.45 -2.19
C TYR A 241 10.08 7.85 -2.24
N VAL A 242 10.55 8.62 -1.26
CA VAL A 242 11.94 9.06 -1.16
C VAL A 242 12.87 7.86 -1.00
N ASP A 243 12.55 6.91 -0.12
CA ASP A 243 13.34 5.70 0.10
C ASP A 243 13.44 4.83 -1.16
N ILE A 244 12.30 4.52 -1.79
CA ILE A 244 12.25 3.73 -3.03
C ILE A 244 13.02 4.42 -4.14
N THR A 245 12.78 5.71 -4.35
CA THR A 245 13.41 6.45 -5.44
C THR A 245 14.93 6.53 -5.23
N THR A 246 15.39 6.81 -4.00
CA THR A 246 16.82 6.82 -3.66
C THR A 246 17.48 5.49 -4.01
N LYS A 247 16.90 4.36 -3.56
CA LYS A 247 17.41 3.01 -3.85
C LYS A 247 17.47 2.72 -5.35
N ILE A 248 16.45 3.12 -6.11
CA ILE A 248 16.44 2.96 -7.57
C ILE A 248 17.57 3.77 -8.21
N CYS A 249 17.74 5.02 -7.78
CA CYS A 249 18.73 5.94 -8.34
C CYS A 249 20.17 5.47 -8.04
N GLU A 250 20.46 5.07 -6.81
CA GLU A 250 21.77 4.53 -6.42
C GLU A 250 22.14 3.28 -7.22
N LYS A 251 21.20 2.35 -7.38
CA LYS A 251 21.41 1.13 -8.15
C LYS A 251 21.59 1.40 -9.64
N THR A 252 20.81 2.33 -10.20
CA THR A 252 20.95 2.76 -11.59
C THR A 252 22.31 3.40 -11.83
N LYS A 253 22.77 4.27 -10.91
CA LYS A 253 24.10 4.89 -10.97
C LYS A 253 25.22 3.84 -11.00
N ALA A 254 25.10 2.78 -10.19
CA ALA A 254 26.05 1.67 -10.17
C ALA A 254 26.01 0.79 -11.43
N ALA A 255 24.84 0.62 -12.06
CA ALA A 255 24.63 -0.24 -13.22
C ALA A 255 25.02 0.40 -14.57
N ARG A 256 25.78 1.51 -14.58
CA ARG A 256 26.17 2.30 -15.76
C ARG A 256 27.15 1.60 -16.73
N SER A 257 26.84 0.38 -17.15
CA SER A 257 27.35 -0.22 -18.39
C SER A 257 26.33 -0.04 -19.53
N GLY A 258 26.32 1.16 -20.12
CA GLY A 258 26.07 1.35 -21.56
C GLY A 258 24.67 1.13 -22.17
N ARG A 259 23.59 0.88 -21.43
CA ARG A 259 22.27 0.68 -22.05
C ARG A 259 21.21 1.61 -21.44
N VAL A 260 20.42 2.23 -22.34
CA VAL A 260 19.18 3.00 -22.11
C VAL A 260 19.31 4.53 -21.92
N ILE A 261 19.60 5.27 -23.00
CA ILE A 261 19.76 6.76 -23.00
C ILE A 261 18.44 7.52 -22.78
N ALA A 262 17.30 7.05 -23.30
CA ALA A 262 16.03 7.80 -23.21
C ALA A 262 15.37 7.71 -21.82
N THR A 263 15.37 6.54 -21.18
CA THR A 263 14.88 6.36 -19.80
C THR A 263 15.77 7.09 -18.78
N LEU A 264 17.04 7.32 -19.13
CA LEU A 264 18.00 8.02 -18.30
C LEU A 264 17.62 9.49 -18.05
N ALA A 265 17.00 10.19 -19.01
CA ALA A 265 16.63 11.60 -18.84
C ALA A 265 15.49 11.79 -17.82
N LEU A 266 14.39 11.06 -17.97
CA LEU A 266 13.25 11.12 -17.04
C LEU A 266 13.64 10.57 -15.66
N LEU A 267 14.46 9.52 -15.61
CA LEU A 267 14.98 9.01 -14.35
C LEU A 267 15.94 10.01 -13.69
N THR A 268 16.68 10.80 -14.46
CA THR A 268 17.54 11.87 -13.92
C THR A 268 16.72 12.95 -13.23
N GLU A 269 15.63 13.42 -13.83
CA GLU A 269 14.73 14.39 -13.18
C GLU A 269 14.18 13.83 -11.86
N ARG A 270 13.70 12.58 -11.88
CA ARG A 270 13.20 11.90 -10.69
C ARG A 270 14.28 11.74 -9.61
N CYS A 271 15.48 11.33 -9.97
CA CYS A 271 16.58 11.18 -9.02
C CYS A 271 17.05 12.52 -8.44
N ASN A 272 17.10 13.57 -9.27
CA ASN A 272 17.40 14.92 -8.82
C ASN A 272 16.33 15.44 -7.83
N SER A 273 15.06 15.05 -8.01
CA SER A 273 13.98 15.43 -7.09
C SER A 273 14.21 14.97 -5.64
N VAL A 274 14.95 13.88 -5.45
CA VAL A 274 15.33 13.32 -4.14
C VAL A 274 16.80 13.58 -3.79
N GLY A 275 17.48 14.48 -4.49
CA GLY A 275 18.87 14.86 -4.21
C GLY A 275 19.93 13.85 -4.68
N VAL A 276 19.56 12.86 -5.49
CA VAL A 276 20.52 11.89 -6.06
C VAL A 276 20.88 12.31 -7.48
N SER A 277 22.09 12.86 -7.67
CA SER A 277 22.60 13.13 -9.02
C SER A 277 23.04 11.83 -9.70
N LEU A 278 22.38 11.50 -10.82
CA LEU A 278 22.84 10.44 -11.70
C LEU A 278 24.06 10.89 -12.52
N ILE A 279 24.21 12.18 -12.83
CA ILE A 279 25.34 12.72 -13.59
C ILE A 279 26.50 13.01 -12.60
N PRO A 280 27.76 12.62 -12.89
CA PRO A 280 28.91 12.93 -12.04
C PRO A 280 29.12 14.43 -11.88
#